data_AF-A0A448MME8-F1
#
_entry.id   AF-A0A448MME8-F1
#
_cell.length_a   1.000
_cell.length_b   1.000
_cell.length_c   1.000
_cell.angle_alpha   90.00
_cell.angle_beta   90.00
_cell.angle_gamma   90.00
#
_symmetry.space_group_name_H-M   'P 1'
#
loop_
_entity.id
_entity.type
_entity.pdbx_description
1 polymer ?
#
loop_
_entity_poly.entity_id
_entity_poly.type
_entity_poly.pdbx_seq_one_letter_code
_entity_poly.pdbx_strand_id
1 'polypeptide(L)'
;MNNQPDEGPMNNISALLEAANYPKQAIISIGATRYTDFGEHHFLQIGDTSIVAVYNAKRYTHSQIAEMAEKEQFEHDISALVQKVI
;
A
#
# COMPACT_ATOMS: atom_id res chain seq x y z
N MET A 1 10.25 0.44 -13.41
CA MET A 1 8.97 -0.28 -13.18
C MET A 1 9.22 -1.78 -13.30
N ASN A 2 8.41 -2.63 -12.67
CA ASN A 2 8.43 -4.07 -12.96
C ASN A 2 7.71 -4.36 -14.31
N ASN A 3 7.60 -5.63 -14.68
CA ASN A 3 6.98 -6.06 -15.94
C ASN A 3 5.50 -6.50 -15.77
N GLN A 4 4.75 -5.89 -14.85
CA GLN A 4 3.36 -6.28 -14.57
C GLN A 4 2.45 -5.99 -15.79
N PRO A 5 1.76 -6.99 -16.35
CA PRO A 5 0.79 -6.79 -17.44
C PRO A 5 -0.57 -6.30 -16.93
N ASP A 6 -1.45 -5.92 -17.85
CA ASP A 6 -2.88 -5.79 -17.58
C ASP A 6 -3.50 -7.20 -17.44
N GLU A 7 -3.96 -7.55 -16.24
CA GLU A 7 -4.60 -8.85 -15.96
C GLU A 7 -5.49 -8.77 -14.72
N GLY A 8 -6.78 -9.07 -14.88
CA GLY A 8 -7.76 -9.00 -13.79
C GLY A 8 -7.81 -7.59 -13.16
N PRO A 9 -7.58 -7.44 -11.84
CA PRO A 9 -7.52 -6.13 -11.18
C PRO A 9 -6.17 -5.41 -11.36
N MET A 10 -5.17 -6.05 -11.97
CA MET A 10 -3.83 -5.49 -12.16
C MET A 10 -3.78 -4.62 -13.42
N ASN A 11 -3.14 -3.45 -13.29
CA ASN A 11 -2.91 -2.53 -14.40
C ASN A 11 -1.42 -2.49 -14.77
N ASN A 12 -1.10 -2.30 -16.04
CA ASN A 12 0.24 -2.01 -16.53
C ASN A 12 0.63 -0.57 -16.20
N ILE A 13 1.22 -0.38 -15.02
CA ILE A 13 1.54 0.95 -14.50
C ILE A 13 2.58 1.65 -15.39
N SER A 14 3.47 0.91 -16.06
CA SER A 14 4.47 1.53 -16.94
C SER A 14 3.84 2.21 -18.14
N ALA A 15 2.86 1.55 -18.78
CA ALA A 15 2.09 2.11 -19.89
C ALA A 15 1.23 3.30 -19.43
N LEU A 16 0.62 3.24 -18.24
CA LEU A 16 -0.15 4.35 -17.67
C LEU A 16 0.71 5.60 -17.42
N LEU A 17 1.94 5.41 -16.91
CA LEU A 17 2.88 6.52 -16.70
C LEU A 17 3.35 7.14 -18.02
N GLU A 18 3.61 6.31 -19.03
CA GLU A 18 3.95 6.78 -20.38
C GLU A 18 2.81 7.60 -20.98
N ALA A 19 1.58 7.08 -20.93
CA ALA A 19 0.39 7.79 -21.42
C ALA A 19 0.12 9.11 -20.68
N ALA A 20 0.52 9.19 -19.40
CA ALA A 20 0.45 10.40 -18.58
C ALA A 20 1.67 11.34 -18.72
N ASN A 21 2.59 11.06 -19.65
CA ASN A 21 3.82 11.82 -19.88
C ASN A 21 4.72 11.94 -18.63
N TYR A 22 4.91 10.84 -17.91
CA TYR A 22 5.83 10.70 -16.78
C TYR A 22 5.71 11.82 -15.73
N PRO A 23 4.56 11.93 -15.04
CA PRO A 23 4.36 12.98 -14.07
C PRO A 23 5.36 12.85 -12.91
N LYS A 24 5.74 13.98 -12.30
CA LYS A 24 6.63 13.99 -11.13
C LYS A 24 5.99 13.38 -9.88
N GLN A 25 4.66 13.33 -9.83
CA GLN A 25 3.87 12.84 -8.70
C GLN A 25 2.64 12.08 -9.22
N ALA A 26 2.24 11.04 -8.51
CA ALA A 26 1.05 10.26 -8.80
C ALA A 26 0.34 9.89 -7.49
N ILE A 27 -0.99 9.80 -7.54
CA ILE A 27 -1.80 9.23 -6.46
C ILE A 27 -2.22 7.84 -6.91
N ILE A 28 -1.92 6.83 -6.09
CA ILE A 28 -2.30 5.44 -6.35
C ILE A 28 -3.30 5.04 -5.27
N SER A 29 -4.53 4.74 -5.68
CA SER A 29 -5.56 4.19 -4.79
C SER A 29 -5.60 2.68 -4.96
N ILE A 30 -5.38 1.94 -3.88
CA ILE A 30 -5.37 0.48 -3.89
C ILE A 30 -6.57 -0.01 -3.09
N GLY A 31 -7.44 -0.81 -3.71
CA GLY A 31 -8.43 -1.61 -3.00
C GLY A 31 -7.81 -2.97 -2.66
N ALA A 32 -7.79 -3.34 -1.38
CA ALA A 32 -7.39 -4.67 -0.96
C ALA A 32 -8.63 -5.55 -0.78
N THR A 33 -8.88 -6.42 -1.75
CA THR A 33 -9.88 -7.50 -1.65
C THR A 33 -9.31 -8.66 -0.83
N ARG A 34 -10.19 -9.33 -0.06
CA ARG A 34 -9.83 -10.39 0.91
C ARG A 34 -9.46 -11.67 0.18
N TYR A 35 -8.16 -11.90 -0.05
CA TYR A 35 -7.67 -13.09 -0.78
C TYR A 35 -6.98 -14.13 0.10
N THR A 36 -6.91 -13.91 1.41
CA THR A 36 -6.31 -14.85 2.37
C THR A 36 -7.36 -15.34 3.33
N ASP A 37 -7.25 -16.59 3.80
CA ASP A 37 -8.14 -17.16 4.83
C ASP A 37 -8.24 -16.23 6.05
N PHE A 38 -7.13 -15.58 6.42
CA PHE A 38 -7.12 -14.57 7.47
C PHE A 38 -8.07 -13.40 7.14
N GLY A 39 -7.93 -12.81 5.95
CA GLY A 39 -8.77 -11.69 5.52
C GLY A 39 -10.24 -12.05 5.33
N GLU A 40 -10.57 -13.31 5.04
CA GLU A 40 -11.96 -13.78 4.93
C GLU A 40 -12.69 -13.81 6.28
N HIS A 41 -11.96 -13.99 7.37
CA HIS A 41 -12.54 -14.13 8.72
C HIS A 41 -12.28 -12.93 9.65
N HIS A 42 -11.40 -12.00 9.27
CA HIS A 42 -11.00 -10.86 10.09
C HIS A 42 -11.40 -9.55 9.40
N PHE A 43 -12.65 -9.15 9.60
CA PHE A 43 -13.19 -7.89 9.12
C PHE A 43 -12.81 -6.74 10.06
N LEU A 44 -12.44 -5.60 9.47
CA LEU A 44 -12.25 -4.35 10.22
C LEU A 44 -13.52 -3.99 11.01
N GLN A 45 -13.33 -3.61 12.26
CA GLN A 45 -14.36 -3.16 13.19
C GLN A 45 -14.20 -1.67 13.49
N ILE A 46 -15.28 -1.04 13.92
CA ILE A 46 -15.23 0.33 14.45
C ILE A 46 -14.21 0.38 15.60
N GLY A 47 -13.29 1.35 15.54
CA GLY A 47 -12.19 1.50 16.49
C GLY A 47 -10.85 0.94 16.00
N ASP A 48 -10.82 0.14 14.93
CA ASP A 48 -9.57 -0.35 14.36
C ASP A 48 -8.77 0.78 13.69
N THR A 49 -7.44 0.60 13.62
CA THR A 49 -6.55 1.38 12.75
C THR A 49 -6.20 0.56 11.51
N SER A 50 -6.47 1.10 10.32
CA SER A 50 -5.96 0.58 9.05
C SER A 50 -4.73 1.38 8.62
N ILE A 51 -3.67 0.68 8.21
CA ILE A 51 -2.40 1.27 7.79
C ILE A 51 -1.97 0.69 6.45
N VAL A 52 -1.69 1.55 5.48
CA VAL A 52 -1.01 1.19 4.22
C VAL A 52 0.31 1.93 4.15
N ALA A 53 1.42 1.21 4.09
CA ALA A 53 2.77 1.78 4.04
C ALA A 53 3.52 1.34 2.80
N VAL A 54 3.99 2.30 2.00
CA VAL A 54 4.87 2.06 0.85
C VAL A 54 6.29 2.48 1.23
N TYR A 55 7.23 1.54 1.16
CA TYR A 55 8.60 1.72 1.62
C TYR A 55 9.62 1.05 0.67
N ASN A 56 10.86 1.52 0.74
CA ASN A 56 11.97 0.92 -0.01
C ASN A 56 12.48 -0.34 0.72
N ALA A 57 12.20 -1.51 0.17
CA ALA A 57 12.62 -2.80 0.73
C ALA A 57 14.15 -3.02 0.78
N LYS A 58 14.96 -2.18 0.11
CA LYS A 58 16.43 -2.18 0.28
C LYS A 58 16.89 -1.44 1.54
N ARG A 59 16.04 -0.60 2.14
CA ARG A 59 16.34 0.20 3.34
C ARG A 59 15.66 -0.35 4.59
N TYR A 60 14.43 -0.83 4.47
CA TYR A 60 13.62 -1.29 5.60
C TYR A 60 13.22 -2.76 5.46
N THR A 61 13.27 -3.48 6.57
CA THR A 61 12.72 -4.84 6.69
C THR A 61 11.24 -4.78 7.07
N HIS A 62 10.54 -5.90 6.87
CA HIS A 62 9.15 -6.03 7.31
C HIS A 62 8.98 -5.77 8.81
N SER A 63 9.88 -6.26 9.67
CA SER A 63 9.74 -6.08 11.12
C SER A 63 9.92 -4.63 11.54
N GLN A 64 10.80 -3.86 10.88
CA GLN A 64 10.97 -2.44 11.15
C GLN A 64 9.70 -1.66 10.80
N ILE A 65 9.07 -2.00 9.67
CA ILE A 65 7.80 -1.39 9.26
C ILE A 65 6.66 -1.77 10.22
N ALA A 66 6.63 -3.02 10.70
CA ALA A 66 5.66 -3.45 11.70
C ALA A 66 5.82 -2.67 13.02
N GLU A 67 7.05 -2.50 13.52
CA GLU A 67 7.33 -1.71 14.73
C GLU A 67 6.92 -0.24 14.57
N MET A 68 7.17 0.37 13.39
CA MET A 68 6.71 1.72 13.07
C MET A 68 5.18 1.81 13.05
N ALA A 69 4.51 0.80 12.49
CA ALA A 69 3.05 0.74 12.42
C ALA A 69 2.41 0.59 13.81
N GLU A 70 2.99 -0.22 14.70
CA GLU A 70 2.54 -0.35 16.09
C GLU A 70 2.61 0.98 16.85
N LYS A 71 3.62 1.80 16.56
CA LYS A 71 3.80 3.13 17.16
C LYS A 71 3.06 4.25 16.41
N GLU A 72 2.45 3.95 15.27
CA GLU A 72 1.90 4.91 14.31
C GLU A 72 2.91 6.04 13.94
N GLN A 73 4.20 5.71 13.90
CA GLN A 73 5.31 6.66 13.64
C GLN A 73 6.20 6.14 12.52
N PHE A 74 6.18 6.82 11.37
CA PHE A 74 6.93 6.45 10.17
C PHE A 74 8.03 7.44 9.85
N GLU A 75 9.10 6.94 9.23
CA GLU A 75 10.16 7.78 8.67
C GLU A 75 9.64 8.64 7.52
N HIS A 76 10.25 9.82 7.34
CA HIS A 76 9.86 10.83 6.35
C HIS A 76 9.84 10.37 4.88
N ASP A 77 10.57 9.30 4.54
CA ASP A 77 10.66 8.73 3.19
C ASP A 77 9.70 7.55 2.97
N ILE A 78 8.86 7.23 3.96
CA ILE A 78 7.78 6.25 3.86
C ILE A 78 6.47 6.99 3.55
N SER A 79 5.76 6.54 2.53
CA SER A 79 4.40 7.00 2.26
C SER A 79 3.42 6.13 3.04
N ALA A 80 2.89 6.65 4.14
CA ALA A 80 1.95 5.95 5.01
C ALA A 80 0.56 6.62 5.01
N LEU A 81 -0.48 5.83 4.78
CA LEU A 81 -1.87 6.19 5.02
C LEU A 81 -2.33 5.51 6.31
N VAL A 82 -2.66 6.29 7.33
CA VAL A 82 -3.18 5.81 8.63
C VAL A 82 -4.61 6.29 8.77
N GLN A 83 -5.55 5.37 8.96
CA GLN A 83 -6.98 5.67 9.01
C GLN A 83 -7.66 4.92 10.16
N LYS A 84 -8.44 5.66 10.97
CA LYS A 84 -9.35 5.05 11.95
C LYS A 84 -10.63 4.59 11.26
N VAL A 85 -11.09 3.39 11.61
CA VAL A 85 -12.38 2.85 11.17
C VAL A 85 -13.46 3.42 12.08
N ILE A 86 -14.40 4.18 11.49
CA ILE A 86 -15.51 4.86 12.17
C ILE A 86 -16.86 4.37 11.66
#